data_AF-A0A363TRS9-F1
#
_entry.id   AF-A0A363TRS9-F1
#
_cell.length_a   1.000
_cell.length_b   1.000
_cell.length_c   1.000
_cell.angle_alpha   90.00
_cell.angle_beta   90.00
_cell.angle_gamma   90.00
#
_symmetry.space_group_name_H-M   'P 1'
#
loop_
_entity.id
_entity.type
_entity.pdbx_description
1 polymer ?
#
loop_
_entity_poly.entity_id
_entity_poly.type
_entity_poly.pdbx_seq_one_letter_code
_entity_poly.pdbx_strand_id
1 'polypeptide(L)'
;MQALEPTPQAASHGSSFYLAMRILQRKQRDAMFAIYSFCRDIDDIADGDAPRPVRLERLRQWRDDIDALYRGEARPATACLVRPVESFGLERRDFCALLDGMEMDARADIRAPRVSELELYCD
;
A
#
# COMPACT_ATOMS: atom_id res chain seq x y z
N MET A 1 28.48 -26.52 10.64
CA MET A 1 27.69 -26.12 9.46
C MET A 1 26.28 -26.61 9.68
N GLN A 2 25.40 -25.78 10.24
CA GLN A 2 24.01 -26.12 10.49
C GLN A 2 23.17 -25.02 9.84
N ALA A 3 22.38 -25.41 8.84
CA ALA A 3 21.55 -24.52 8.05
C ALA A 3 20.44 -23.92 8.93
N LEU A 4 20.26 -22.60 8.84
CA LEU A 4 19.14 -21.90 9.44
C LEU A 4 17.94 -22.07 8.50
N GLU A 5 17.02 -22.95 8.85
CA GLU A 5 15.74 -23.09 8.15
C GLU A 5 14.92 -21.80 8.34
N PRO A 6 14.34 -21.22 7.27
CA PRO A 6 13.51 -20.03 7.39
C PRO A 6 12.22 -20.38 8.11
N THR A 7 11.98 -19.74 9.25
CA THR A 7 10.74 -19.87 10.00
C THR A 7 9.61 -19.25 9.16
N PRO A 8 8.53 -20.00 8.84
CA PRO A 8 7.40 -19.41 8.13
C PRO A 8 6.79 -18.32 9.01
N GLN A 9 6.86 -17.08 8.52
CA GLN A 9 6.25 -15.93 9.18
C GLN A 9 4.75 -16.20 9.27
N ALA A 10 4.27 -16.32 10.50
CA ALA A 10 2.91 -16.71 10.80
C ALA A 10 1.93 -15.78 10.09
N ALA A 11 1.14 -16.34 9.16
CA ALA A 11 -0.05 -15.68 8.65
C ALA A 11 -0.89 -15.22 9.84
N SER A 12 -1.23 -13.94 9.90
CA SER A 12 -2.10 -13.40 10.94
C SER A 12 -3.49 -14.03 10.82
N HIS A 13 -3.74 -15.05 11.63
CA HIS A 13 -5.02 -15.75 11.72
C HIS A 13 -6.02 -14.79 12.39
N GLY A 14 -6.85 -14.09 11.60
CA GLY A 14 -7.98 -13.35 12.15
C GLY A 14 -8.47 -12.10 11.41
N SER A 15 -7.86 -11.70 10.29
CA SER A 15 -8.42 -10.56 9.53
C SER A 15 -9.61 -11.00 8.68
N SER A 16 -10.72 -10.27 8.75
CA SER A 16 -11.86 -10.40 7.82
C SER A 16 -11.42 -10.30 6.36
N PHE A 17 -10.30 -9.61 6.10
CA PHE A 17 -9.64 -9.53 4.80
C PHE A 17 -9.21 -10.90 4.29
N TYR A 18 -8.60 -11.74 5.12
CA TYR A 18 -8.17 -13.10 4.72
C TYR A 18 -9.37 -13.98 4.35
N LEU A 19 -10.48 -13.86 5.07
CA LEU A 19 -11.72 -14.57 4.75
C LEU A 19 -12.32 -14.08 3.43
N ALA A 20 -12.36 -12.76 3.20
CA ALA A 20 -12.80 -12.16 1.94
C ALA A 20 -11.91 -12.60 0.75
N MET A 21 -10.59 -12.70 0.95
CA MET A 21 -9.67 -13.21 -0.07
C MET A 21 -10.01 -14.65 -0.46
N ARG A 22 -10.42 -15.52 0.47
CA ARG A 22 -10.71 -16.94 0.15
C ARG A 22 -11.86 -17.13 -0.85
N ILE A 23 -12.75 -16.15 -1.00
CA ILE A 23 -13.87 -16.19 -1.96
C ILE A 23 -13.37 -15.91 -3.39
N LEU A 24 -12.30 -15.12 -3.54
CA LEU A 24 -11.79 -14.71 -4.84
C LEU A 24 -11.11 -15.86 -5.58
N GLN A 25 -11.20 -15.85 -6.92
CA GLN A 25 -10.43 -16.75 -7.76
C GLN A 25 -8.93 -16.49 -7.58
N ARG A 26 -8.09 -17.50 -7.83
CA ARG A 26 -6.63 -17.39 -7.58
C ARG A 26 -6.00 -16.13 -8.21
N LYS A 27 -6.35 -15.82 -9.46
CA LYS A 27 -5.83 -14.62 -10.16
C LYS A 27 -6.23 -13.31 -9.48
N GLN A 28 -7.45 -13.21 -8.96
CA GLN A 28 -7.94 -12.03 -8.25
C GLN A 28 -7.25 -11.88 -6.90
N ARG A 29 -7.02 -12.99 -6.17
CA ARG A 29 -6.25 -12.97 -4.92
C ARG A 29 -4.82 -12.49 -5.14
N ASP A 30 -4.14 -13.05 -6.15
CA ASP A 30 -2.75 -12.68 -6.45
C ASP A 30 -2.65 -11.19 -6.81
N ALA A 31 -3.61 -10.67 -7.58
CA ALA A 31 -3.68 -9.24 -7.90
C ALA A 31 -3.95 -8.38 -6.66
N MET A 32 -4.85 -8.81 -5.78
CA MET A 32 -5.13 -8.10 -4.53
C MET A 32 -3.93 -8.08 -3.59
N PHE A 33 -3.15 -9.17 -3.50
CA PHE A 33 -1.91 -9.18 -2.73
C PHE A 33 -0.87 -8.19 -3.28
N ALA A 34 -0.77 -8.05 -4.60
CA ALA A 34 0.11 -7.06 -5.22
C ALA A 34 -0.31 -5.62 -4.88
N ILE A 35 -1.61 -5.32 -4.99
CA ILE A 35 -2.17 -4.01 -4.60
C ILE A 35 -1.94 -3.76 -3.11
N TYR A 36 -2.20 -4.75 -2.26
CA TYR A 36 -1.97 -4.66 -0.82
C TYR A 36 -0.50 -4.39 -0.50
N SER A 37 0.44 -5.07 -1.16
CA SER A 37 1.87 -4.82 -0.99
C SER A 37 2.22 -3.37 -1.32
N PHE A 38 1.74 -2.85 -2.45
CA PHE A 38 1.92 -1.46 -2.83
C PHE A 38 1.38 -0.50 -1.76
N CYS A 39 0.13 -0.71 -1.32
CA CYS A 39 -0.47 0.13 -0.29
C CYS A 39 0.35 0.09 1.01
N ARG A 40 0.86 -1.08 1.40
CA ARG A 40 1.67 -1.23 2.60
C ARG A 40 3.01 -0.48 2.49
N ASP A 41 3.66 -0.55 1.32
CA ASP A 41 4.94 0.12 1.11
C ASP A 41 4.83 1.65 1.21
N ILE A 42 3.75 2.24 0.69
CA ILE A 42 3.52 3.70 0.76
C ILE A 42 3.04 4.15 2.16
N ASP A 43 2.26 3.31 2.84
CA ASP A 43 1.81 3.49 4.22
C ASP A 43 2.99 3.49 5.20
N ASP A 44 3.90 2.51 5.08
CA ASP A 44 5.13 2.44 5.88
C ASP A 44 6.02 3.67 5.69
N ILE A 45 5.98 4.33 4.52
CA ILE A 45 6.69 5.60 4.29
C ILE A 45 6.00 6.75 5.02
N ALA A 46 4.68 6.83 4.97
CA ALA A 46 3.91 7.92 5.59
C ALA A 46 3.99 7.86 7.12
N ASP A 47 3.83 6.67 7.69
CA ASP A 47 3.83 6.39 9.14
C ASP A 47 5.23 6.29 9.74
N GLY A 48 6.27 6.14 8.92
CA GLY A 48 7.64 5.99 9.39
C GLY A 48 8.22 7.25 10.08
N ASP A 49 9.26 7.04 10.87
CA ASP A 49 9.92 8.08 11.69
C ASP A 49 10.93 8.96 10.93
N ALA A 50 11.05 8.78 9.61
CA ALA A 50 11.98 9.59 8.82
C ALA A 50 11.55 11.07 8.78
N PRO A 51 12.48 12.03 8.62
CA PRO A 51 12.13 13.44 8.52
C PRO A 51 11.12 13.69 7.39
N ARG A 52 10.14 14.59 7.60
CA ARG A 52 9.06 14.87 6.63
C ARG A 52 9.54 15.07 5.19
N PRO A 53 10.61 15.86 4.90
CA PRO A 53 11.10 16.01 3.54
C PRO A 53 11.54 14.70 2.89
N VAL A 54 12.11 13.77 3.67
CA VAL A 54 12.56 12.46 3.20
C VAL A 54 11.36 11.56 2.88
N ARG A 55 10.32 11.55 3.72
CA ARG A 55 9.09 10.79 3.45
C ARG A 55 8.41 11.28 2.18
N LEU A 56 8.26 12.60 2.03
CA LEU A 56 7.68 13.21 0.82
C LEU A 56 8.48 12.88 -0.44
N GLU A 57 9.81 12.87 -0.36
CA GLU A 57 10.64 12.52 -1.51
C GLU A 57 10.49 11.04 -1.91
N ARG A 58 10.39 10.13 -0.93
CA ARG A 58 10.13 8.71 -1.20
C ARG A 58 8.75 8.47 -1.83
N LEU A 59 7.72 9.20 -1.39
CA LEU A 59 6.39 9.13 -2.00
C LEU A 59 6.39 9.67 -3.44
N ARG A 60 7.17 10.73 -3.72
CA ARG A 60 7.38 11.20 -5.10
C ARG A 60 8.08 10.17 -5.98
N GLN A 61 9.11 9.50 -5.46
CA GLN A 61 9.77 8.41 -6.19
C GLN A 61 8.77 7.29 -6.53
N TRP A 62 7.87 6.93 -5.62
CA TRP A 62 6.81 5.98 -5.92
C TRP A 62 5.86 6.45 -7.03
N ARG A 63 5.55 7.75 -7.07
CA ARG A 63 4.77 8.33 -8.18
C ARG A 63 5.49 8.17 -9.51
N ASP A 64 6.78 8.46 -9.56
CA ASP A 64 7.60 8.27 -10.77
C ASP A 64 7.69 6.80 -11.19
N ASP A 65 7.71 5.88 -10.23
CA ASP A 65 7.74 4.43 -10.45
C ASP A 65 6.42 3.92 -11.02
N ILE A 66 5.29 4.46 -10.56
CA ILE A 66 3.95 4.21 -11.13
C ILE A 66 3.86 4.81 -12.54
N ASP A 67 4.34 6.03 -12.75
CA ASP A 67 4.33 6.62 -14.09
C ASP A 67 5.19 5.82 -15.07
N ALA A 68 6.34 5.29 -14.63
CA ALA A 68 7.18 4.40 -15.42
C ALA A 68 6.46 3.08 -15.74
N LEU A 69 5.77 2.48 -14.77
CA LEU A 69 4.93 1.29 -14.98
C LEU A 69 3.92 1.51 -16.11
N TYR A 70 3.21 2.63 -16.12
CA TYR A 70 2.22 2.94 -17.17
C TYR A 70 2.83 3.37 -18.51
N ARG A 71 4.14 3.64 -18.58
CA ARG A 71 4.89 3.78 -19.84
C ARG A 71 5.47 2.45 -20.35
N GLY A 72 5.30 1.35 -19.62
CA GLY A 72 5.91 0.05 -19.95
C GLY A 72 7.36 -0.10 -19.45
N GLU A 73 7.81 0.79 -18.58
CA GLU A 73 9.17 0.83 -18.01
C GLU A 73 9.13 0.44 -16.52
N ALA A 74 8.41 -0.63 -16.20
CA ALA A 74 8.21 -1.06 -14.81
C ALA A 74 9.54 -1.25 -14.06
N ARG A 75 9.60 -0.71 -12.85
CA ARG A 75 10.77 -0.78 -11.96
C ARG A 75 10.61 -1.95 -11.00
N PRO A 76 11.69 -2.38 -10.30
CA PRO A 76 11.60 -3.49 -9.34
C PRO A 76 10.48 -3.34 -8.31
N ALA A 77 10.25 -2.12 -7.81
CA ALA A 77 9.19 -1.81 -6.85
C ALA A 77 7.76 -2.01 -7.43
N THR A 78 7.57 -1.78 -8.73
CA THR A 78 6.26 -1.89 -9.40
C THR A 78 6.09 -3.17 -10.22
N ALA A 79 7.09 -4.06 -10.23
CA ALA A 79 7.06 -5.29 -11.03
C ALA A 79 5.88 -6.21 -10.69
N CYS A 80 5.48 -6.28 -9.41
CA CYS A 80 4.33 -7.08 -8.98
C CYS A 80 2.99 -6.54 -9.50
N LEU A 81 2.93 -5.27 -9.91
CA LEU A 81 1.72 -4.59 -10.37
C LEU A 81 1.49 -4.72 -11.89
N VAL A 82 2.51 -5.07 -12.68
CA VAL A 82 2.40 -5.18 -14.15
C VAL A 82 1.23 -6.06 -14.57
N ARG A 83 1.22 -7.32 -14.11
CA ARG A 83 0.18 -8.28 -14.48
C ARG A 83 -1.20 -7.89 -13.95
N PRO A 84 -1.37 -7.45 -12.68
CA PRO A 84 -2.64 -6.92 -12.19
C PRO A 84 -3.20 -5.76 -13.02
N VAL A 85 -2.36 -4.76 -13.36
CA VAL A 85 -2.76 -3.60 -14.17
C VAL A 85 -3.27 -4.06 -15.53
N GLU A 86 -2.55 -4.92 -16.22
CA GLU A 86 -2.93 -5.43 -17.54
C GLU A 86 -4.18 -6.32 -17.49
N SER A 87 -4.29 -7.20 -16.48
CA SER A 87 -5.34 -8.22 -16.41
C SER A 87 -6.69 -7.66 -15.95
N PHE A 88 -6.68 -6.60 -15.15
CA PHE A 88 -7.89 -6.04 -14.52
C PHE A 88 -8.15 -4.59 -14.91
N GLY A 89 -7.32 -3.97 -15.75
CA GLY A 89 -7.52 -2.60 -16.22
C GLY A 89 -7.42 -1.57 -15.10
N LEU A 90 -6.53 -1.79 -14.13
CA LEU A 90 -6.34 -0.87 -13.01
C LEU A 90 -5.85 0.47 -13.54
N GLU A 91 -6.44 1.56 -13.08
CA GLU A 91 -6.17 2.88 -13.62
C GLU A 91 -5.06 3.59 -12.85
N ARG A 92 -4.16 4.27 -13.57
CA ARG A 92 -3.06 5.04 -12.97
C ARG A 92 -3.56 6.03 -11.93
N ARG A 93 -4.73 6.63 -12.19
CA ARG A 93 -5.33 7.64 -11.30
C ARG A 93 -5.60 7.09 -9.90
N ASP A 94 -5.93 5.80 -9.76
CA ASP A 94 -6.26 5.21 -8.47
C ASP A 94 -5.00 5.03 -7.62
N PHE A 95 -3.88 4.62 -8.23
CA PHE A 95 -2.58 4.59 -7.57
C PHE A 95 -2.12 5.99 -7.16
N CYS A 96 -2.30 6.99 -8.03
CA CYS A 96 -1.98 8.37 -7.69
C CYS A 96 -2.84 8.91 -6.54
N ALA A 97 -4.13 8.57 -6.50
CA ALA A 97 -5.01 8.99 -5.42
C ALA A 97 -4.58 8.40 -4.06
N LEU A 98 -4.13 7.14 -4.03
CA LEU A 98 -3.54 6.54 -2.83
C LEU A 98 -2.28 7.28 -2.39
N LEU A 99 -1.39 7.63 -3.32
CA LEU A 99 -0.19 8.42 -3.03
C LEU A 99 -0.54 9.84 -2.55
N ASP A 100 -1.56 10.48 -3.11
CA ASP A 100 -2.05 11.79 -2.67
C ASP A 100 -2.50 11.74 -1.20
N GLY A 101 -3.19 10.66 -0.80
CA GLY A 101 -3.56 10.38 0.59
C GLY A 101 -2.34 10.28 1.50
N MET A 102 -1.36 9.45 1.13
CA MET A 102 -0.13 9.28 1.92
C MET A 102 0.70 10.58 2.00
N GLU A 103 0.72 11.39 0.94
CA GLU A 103 1.37 12.70 0.96
C GLU A 103 0.66 13.67 1.91
N MET A 104 -0.67 13.63 1.98
CA MET A 104 -1.45 14.42 2.93
C MET A 104 -1.04 14.07 4.37
N ASP A 105 -0.98 12.78 4.70
CA ASP A 105 -0.60 12.28 6.02
C ASP A 105 0.86 12.62 6.36
N ALA A 106 1.76 12.58 5.37
CA ALA A 106 3.17 12.86 5.58
C ALA A 106 3.50 14.35 5.79
N ARG A 107 2.64 15.27 5.31
CA ARG A 107 2.87 16.74 5.34
C ARG A 107 2.73 17.34 6.73
N ALA A 108 1.74 16.91 7.49
CA ALA A 108 1.44 17.44 8.80
C ALA A 108 0.77 16.36 9.65
N ASP A 109 0.95 16.45 10.97
CA ASP A 109 0.28 15.52 11.85
C ASP A 109 -1.24 15.78 11.79
N ILE A 110 -2.01 14.76 11.42
CA ILE A 110 -3.46 14.82 11.52
C ILE A 110 -3.82 14.81 13.00
N ARG A 111 -4.55 15.84 13.43
CA ARG A 111 -5.06 15.98 14.79
C ARG A 111 -6.55 15.70 14.77
N ALA A 112 -6.94 14.59 15.40
CA ALA A 112 -8.33 14.28 15.65
C ALA A 112 -8.98 15.36 16.55
N PRO A 113 -10.31 15.56 16.44
CA PRO A 113 -11.04 16.41 17.38
C PRO A 113 -10.95 15.84 18.81
N ARG A 114 -11.42 16.60 19.80
CA ARG A 114 -11.46 16.09 21.18
C ARG A 114 -12.36 14.85 21.22
N VAL A 115 -12.06 13.91 22.13
CA VAL A 115 -12.82 12.64 22.24
C VAL A 115 -14.33 12.90 22.34
N SER A 116 -14.76 13.89 23.12
CA SER A 116 -16.19 14.26 23.25
C SER A 116 -16.85 14.70 21.93
N GLU A 117 -16.08 15.35 21.05
CA GLU A 117 -16.57 15.79 19.73
C GLU A 117 -16.61 14.62 18.74
N LEU A 118 -15.65 13.70 18.85
CA LEU A 118 -15.64 12.45 18.07
C LEU A 118 -16.79 11.53 18.48
N GLU A 119 -17.06 11.39 19.78
CA GLU A 119 -18.19 10.62 20.33
C GLU A 119 -19.52 11.17 19.80
N LEU A 120 -19.74 12.49 19.87
CA LEU A 120 -20.95 13.12 19.33
C LEU A 120 -21.16 12.88 17.83
N TYR A 121 -20.09 12.77 17.04
CA TYR A 121 -20.19 12.46 15.61
C TYR A 121 -20.54 11.00 15.34
N CYS A 122 -20.10 10.08 16.20
CA CYS A 122 -20.27 8.64 16.04
C CYS A 122 -21.61 8.10 16.57
N ASP A 123 -22.31 8.88 17.39
CA ASP A 123 -23.70 8.62 17.82
C ASP A 123 -24.71 8.79 16.66
#